data_AF-A0A7W1RPM2-F1
#
_entry.id   AF-A0A7W1RPM2-F1
#
_cell.length_a   1.000
_cell.length_b   1.000
_cell.length_c   1.000
_cell.angle_alpha   90.00
_cell.angle_beta   90.00
_cell.angle_gamma   90.00
#
_symmetry.space_group_name_H-M   'P 1'
#
loop_
_entity.id
_entity.type
_entity.pdbx_description
1 polymer ?
#
loop_
_entity_poly.entity_id
_entity_poly.type
_entity_poly.pdbx_seq_one_letter_code
_entity_poly.pdbx_strand_id
1 'polypeptide(L)'
;MPAAVLAAVILTMGFGIWSLSRQLAPELISVSASPEAAAMAVLPEKSIAVLPFENLSEEKQNAFLADGVQDDILSALSKVADLKVINRTSVNTYSASRPRNLRELAQTLGVAYVLEGSVRQEGAKLRIVAQLTDARSKTHLWKVRYERDLADVFAIQSEIVQRVISQLQATVSPKEKAALDERPTKDLTAYGLYLRAKALVATISLNAQINEKLREAVQLLDEAIARDPDFFLAYCQLAAAHNYLYFFGLDHTPARLALADAALKTAVRLRPDAGETHLARANFFYRCYLDYEHARRELAMAQRVLPNNSEIFELTGYIDRRQNLWNESARSLQRALALDPRNFFILQQIALSYQEFRQFGAMAAALDRALVLIPHDLDTRVTRASVDLEWRADPRPMHQTISTILAENPASAADLAANWWYVALCERDSTAARQALAVMPASGIATDLNFPRSWCEGLAARVRGDTAVAQTAFLAARAELQKTVSEQPDYGPAFCVLGLIDASLGRKDEAIQEGRHAVEMLPITKDAIDGAELMKYLAVIYAWTGEKDLAIEQIAATLKIRSTVSYGNLKLHPCWDALRGDPRFEKIVADLAPKNTQN
;
A
#
# COMPACT_ATOMS: atom_id res chain seq x y z
N MET A 1 -47.84 -3.35 -35.86
CA MET A 1 -46.98 -3.51 -34.67
C MET A 1 -45.57 -3.86 -35.11
N PRO A 2 -44.63 -2.90 -35.19
CA PRO A 2 -43.23 -3.26 -34.84
C PRO A 2 -42.33 -2.14 -34.26
N ALA A 3 -42.81 -0.95 -33.91
CA ALA A 3 -41.95 0.11 -33.35
C ALA A 3 -41.72 -0.02 -31.83
N ALA A 4 -42.72 -0.48 -31.08
CA ALA A 4 -42.65 -0.59 -29.62
C ALA A 4 -41.75 -1.74 -29.14
N VAL A 5 -41.60 -2.81 -29.93
CA VAL A 5 -40.75 -3.96 -29.57
C VAL A 5 -39.26 -3.64 -29.76
N LEU A 6 -38.91 -2.81 -30.76
CA LEU A 6 -37.51 -2.44 -31.00
C LEU A 6 -36.96 -1.49 -29.92
N ALA A 7 -37.78 -0.55 -29.42
CA ALA A 7 -37.41 0.35 -28.34
C ALA A 7 -37.22 -0.38 -26.98
N ALA A 8 -38.05 -1.40 -26.71
CA ALA A 8 -37.94 -2.21 -25.50
C ALA A 8 -36.70 -3.14 -25.50
N VAL A 9 -36.25 -3.61 -26.67
CA VAL A 9 -35.03 -4.42 -26.79
C VAL A 9 -33.76 -3.57 -26.69
N ILE A 10 -33.76 -2.34 -27.19
CA ILE A 10 -32.61 -1.42 -27.09
C ILE A 10 -32.44 -0.89 -25.65
N LEU A 11 -33.53 -0.63 -24.92
CA LEU A 11 -33.47 -0.25 -23.51
C LEU A 11 -33.07 -1.41 -22.59
N THR A 12 -33.51 -2.65 -22.88
CA THR A 12 -33.10 -3.84 -22.09
C THR A 12 -31.68 -4.31 -22.42
N MET A 13 -31.20 -4.16 -23.66
CA MET A 13 -29.78 -4.36 -23.99
C MET A 13 -28.90 -3.23 -23.42
N GLY A 14 -29.35 -1.97 -23.44
CA GLY A 14 -28.66 -0.85 -22.82
C GLY A 14 -28.52 -1.01 -21.30
N PHE A 15 -29.58 -1.47 -20.61
CA PHE A 15 -29.56 -1.75 -19.18
C PHE A 15 -28.80 -3.05 -18.85
N GLY A 16 -28.87 -4.07 -19.71
CA GLY A 16 -28.16 -5.33 -19.58
C GLY A 16 -26.66 -5.21 -19.81
N ILE A 17 -26.22 -4.39 -20.78
CA ILE A 17 -24.81 -4.06 -21.02
C ILE A 17 -24.29 -3.12 -19.92
N TRP A 18 -25.11 -2.19 -19.42
CA TRP A 18 -24.79 -1.31 -18.29
C TRP A 18 -24.76 -2.05 -16.93
N SER A 19 -25.52 -3.13 -16.77
CA SER A 19 -25.44 -4.02 -15.59
C SER A 19 -24.32 -5.06 -15.72
N LEU A 20 -24.04 -5.58 -16.93
CA LEU A 20 -22.90 -6.48 -17.17
C LEU A 20 -21.57 -5.74 -17.00
N SER A 21 -21.45 -4.49 -17.46
CA SER A 21 -20.24 -3.68 -17.27
C SER A 21 -19.98 -3.30 -15.80
N ARG A 22 -21.00 -3.45 -14.93
CA ARG A 22 -20.85 -3.35 -13.47
C ARG A 22 -20.53 -4.69 -12.79
N GLN A 23 -20.76 -5.82 -13.46
CA GLN A 23 -20.44 -7.18 -12.99
C GLN A 23 -19.08 -7.69 -13.50
N LEU A 24 -18.62 -7.21 -14.65
CA LEU A 24 -17.28 -7.45 -15.14
C LEU A 24 -16.35 -6.54 -14.35
N ALA A 25 -15.64 -7.09 -13.37
CA ALA A 25 -14.54 -6.34 -12.77
C ALA A 25 -13.55 -5.96 -13.88
N PRO A 26 -12.97 -4.75 -13.82
CA PRO A 26 -11.92 -4.38 -14.76
C PRO A 26 -10.81 -5.46 -14.74
N GLU A 27 -10.26 -5.80 -15.91
CA GLU A 27 -8.93 -6.38 -15.95
C GLU A 27 -7.96 -5.34 -15.38
N LEU A 28 -7.76 -5.34 -14.06
CA LEU A 28 -6.87 -4.39 -13.37
C LEU A 28 -5.43 -4.57 -13.87
N ILE A 29 -5.13 -5.74 -14.39
CA ILE A 29 -3.93 -6.09 -15.14
C ILE A 29 -4.42 -6.71 -16.45
N SER A 30 -4.11 -6.12 -17.60
CA SER A 30 -4.24 -6.84 -18.87
C SER A 30 -3.39 -8.11 -18.78
N VAL A 31 -4.02 -9.27 -18.90
CA VAL A 31 -3.30 -10.54 -18.97
C VAL A 31 -2.40 -10.48 -20.19
N SER A 32 -1.10 -10.29 -19.95
CA SER A 32 0.00 -10.41 -20.92
C SER A 32 -0.13 -9.58 -22.21
N ALA A 33 0.70 -8.54 -22.33
CA ALA A 33 1.52 -8.48 -23.53
C ALA A 33 2.45 -9.70 -23.46
N SER A 34 2.29 -10.68 -24.36
CA SER A 34 3.25 -11.77 -24.50
C SER A 34 4.68 -11.21 -24.53
N PRO A 35 5.71 -11.96 -24.08
CA PRO A 35 7.11 -11.53 -24.19
C PRO A 35 7.46 -11.05 -25.61
N GLU A 36 6.83 -11.63 -26.64
CA GLU A 36 6.91 -11.18 -28.04
C GLU A 36 6.29 -9.80 -28.31
N ALA A 37 5.13 -9.47 -27.71
CA ALA A 37 4.50 -8.16 -27.85
C ALA A 37 5.28 -7.06 -27.09
N ALA A 38 5.90 -7.40 -25.95
CA ALA A 38 6.81 -6.51 -25.24
C ALA A 38 8.16 -6.34 -25.97
N ALA A 39 8.66 -7.38 -26.65
CA ALA A 39 9.85 -7.32 -27.48
C ALA A 39 9.69 -6.46 -28.74
N MET A 40 8.45 -6.26 -29.21
CA MET A 40 8.09 -5.42 -30.36
C MET A 40 7.67 -3.98 -29.99
N ALA A 41 7.57 -3.64 -28.71
CA ALA A 41 7.20 -2.29 -28.30
C ALA A 41 8.32 -1.29 -28.60
N VAL A 42 8.01 -0.25 -29.39
CA VAL A 42 8.94 0.85 -29.66
C VAL A 42 9.21 1.57 -28.34
N LEU A 43 10.44 1.47 -27.84
CA LEU A 43 10.87 2.17 -26.64
C LEU A 43 10.78 3.68 -26.88
N PRO A 44 10.12 4.46 -26.00
CA PRO A 44 10.04 5.90 -26.17
C PRO A 44 11.46 6.48 -26.24
N GLU A 45 11.76 7.29 -27.26
CA GLU A 45 13.14 7.75 -27.46
C GLU A 45 13.64 8.57 -26.28
N LYS A 46 12.82 9.46 -25.72
CA LYS A 46 13.15 10.26 -24.54
C LYS A 46 12.77 9.56 -23.24
N SER A 47 13.38 8.40 -22.98
CA SER A 47 13.10 7.64 -21.76
C SER A 47 14.35 7.12 -21.07
N ILE A 48 14.35 7.15 -19.73
CA ILE A 48 15.52 6.86 -18.92
C ILE A 48 15.19 6.07 -17.64
N ALA A 49 16.06 5.11 -17.32
CA ALA A 49 16.17 4.52 -15.99
C ALA A 49 17.51 4.93 -15.35
N VAL A 50 17.48 5.27 -14.07
CA VAL A 50 18.69 5.59 -13.29
C VAL A 50 18.91 4.46 -12.29
N LEU A 51 19.89 3.61 -12.58
CA LEU A 51 20.19 2.44 -11.75
C LEU A 51 20.85 2.85 -10.43
N PRO A 52 20.77 1.99 -9.39
CA PRO A 52 21.50 2.18 -8.15
C PRO A 52 22.98 2.43 -8.42
N PHE A 53 23.50 3.52 -7.87
CA PHE A 53 24.92 3.82 -7.93
C PHE A 53 25.67 2.87 -7.00
N GLU A 54 26.81 2.34 -7.45
CA GLU A 54 27.64 1.47 -6.63
C GLU A 54 28.31 2.27 -5.51
N ASN A 55 28.12 1.89 -4.25
CA ASN A 55 28.89 2.45 -3.16
C ASN A 55 30.28 1.77 -3.09
N LEU A 56 31.32 2.52 -3.41
CA LEU A 56 32.71 2.10 -3.37
C LEU A 56 33.47 2.67 -2.16
N SER A 57 32.75 3.25 -1.19
CA SER A 57 33.30 3.77 0.07
C SER A 57 33.49 2.65 1.09
N GLU A 58 34.58 2.69 1.88
CA GLU A 58 34.85 1.68 2.91
C GLU A 58 33.95 1.81 4.13
N GLU A 59 33.59 3.05 4.48
CA GLU A 59 32.76 3.34 5.65
C GLU A 59 31.27 3.08 5.35
N LYS A 60 30.68 2.09 6.04
CA LYS A 60 29.26 1.75 5.91
C LYS A 60 28.32 2.90 6.22
N GLN A 61 28.73 3.84 7.09
CA GLN A 61 27.95 5.02 7.44
C GLN A 61 27.71 5.95 6.25
N ASN A 62 28.52 5.86 5.18
CA ASN A 62 28.39 6.69 3.98
C ASN A 62 27.59 6.00 2.86
N ALA A 63 27.02 4.81 3.12
CA ALA A 63 26.25 4.06 2.13
C ALA A 63 25.02 4.82 1.62
N PHE A 64 24.45 5.71 2.43
CA PHE A 64 23.32 6.55 2.04
C PHE A 64 23.66 7.52 0.89
N LEU A 65 24.94 7.86 0.65
CA LEU A 65 25.32 8.83 -0.38
C LEU A 65 25.08 8.29 -1.79
N ALA A 66 25.36 7.01 -2.03
CA ALA A 66 25.10 6.39 -3.33
C ALA A 66 23.60 6.35 -3.63
N ASP A 67 22.81 5.98 -2.61
CA ASP A 67 21.35 6.00 -2.64
C ASP A 67 20.78 7.41 -2.85
N GLY A 68 21.35 8.42 -2.18
CA GLY A 68 20.96 9.82 -2.32
C GLY A 68 21.26 10.41 -3.69
N VAL A 69 22.45 10.15 -4.24
CA VAL A 69 22.82 10.57 -5.60
C VAL A 69 21.85 10.02 -6.64
N GLN A 70 21.47 8.75 -6.53
CA GLN A 70 20.46 8.17 -7.41
C GLN A 70 19.09 8.86 -7.24
N ASP A 71 18.63 9.02 -6.00
CA ASP A 71 17.32 9.59 -5.66
C ASP A 71 17.17 11.02 -6.15
N ASP A 72 18.20 11.86 -5.96
CA ASP A 72 18.20 13.26 -6.38
C ASP A 72 18.18 13.40 -7.90
N ILE A 73 18.97 12.58 -8.61
CA ILE A 73 18.97 12.56 -10.08
C ILE A 73 17.59 12.13 -10.60
N LEU A 74 16.99 11.08 -10.02
CA LEU A 74 15.65 10.63 -10.39
C LEU A 74 14.59 11.70 -10.12
N SER A 75 14.63 12.30 -8.93
CA SER A 75 13.71 13.36 -8.51
C SER A 75 13.77 14.55 -9.47
N ALA A 76 14.99 15.00 -9.81
CA ALA A 76 15.19 16.09 -10.76
C ALA A 76 14.65 15.72 -12.16
N LEU A 77 15.06 14.58 -12.72
CA LEU A 77 14.61 14.16 -14.05
C LEU A 77 13.09 13.94 -14.11
N SER A 78 12.46 13.51 -13.01
CA SER A 78 11.01 13.27 -12.97
C SER A 78 10.16 14.53 -13.24
N LYS A 79 10.74 15.71 -13.04
CA LYS A 79 10.12 17.03 -13.26
C LYS A 79 10.06 17.41 -14.74
N VAL A 80 10.83 16.75 -15.61
CA VAL A 80 10.90 17.08 -17.05
C VAL A 80 9.78 16.34 -17.80
N ALA A 81 8.78 17.07 -18.29
CA ALA A 81 7.61 16.50 -18.94
C ALA A 81 7.91 15.78 -20.27
N ASP A 82 8.95 16.22 -20.97
CA ASP A 82 9.40 15.62 -22.25
C ASP A 82 10.22 14.33 -22.05
N LEU A 83 10.43 13.90 -20.80
CA LEU A 83 11.06 12.63 -20.45
C LEU A 83 10.02 11.64 -19.89
N LYS A 84 10.18 10.36 -20.22
CA LYS A 84 9.67 9.25 -19.41
C LYS A 84 10.76 8.79 -18.44
N VAL A 85 10.53 8.91 -17.15
CA VAL A 85 11.48 8.50 -16.10
C VAL A 85 10.93 7.33 -15.32
N ILE A 86 11.72 6.27 -15.17
CA ILE A 86 11.34 5.11 -14.36
C ILE A 86 11.65 5.37 -12.90
N ASN A 87 10.66 5.12 -12.04
CA ASN A 87 10.74 5.42 -10.63
C ASN A 87 11.72 4.49 -9.88
N ARG A 88 12.20 4.95 -8.71
CA ARG A 88 13.29 4.30 -7.97
C ARG A 88 12.99 2.85 -7.59
N THR A 89 11.77 2.55 -7.15
CA THR A 89 11.36 1.21 -6.71
C THR A 89 11.66 0.16 -7.79
N SER A 90 11.42 0.49 -9.05
CA SER A 90 11.63 -0.44 -10.15
C SER A 90 13.08 -0.74 -10.48
N VAL A 91 13.99 0.17 -10.17
CA VAL A 91 15.40 0.07 -10.52
C VAL A 91 16.25 -0.50 -9.38
N ASN A 92 15.78 -0.42 -8.13
CA ASN A 92 16.50 -0.85 -6.93
C ASN A 92 16.95 -2.32 -6.94
N THR A 93 16.21 -3.22 -7.61
CA THR A 93 16.59 -4.64 -7.71
C THR A 93 17.79 -4.89 -8.62
N TYR A 94 18.15 -3.93 -9.49
CA TYR A 94 19.28 -4.05 -10.40
C TYR A 94 20.56 -3.55 -9.74
N SER A 95 21.10 -4.32 -8.79
CA SER A 95 22.39 -4.00 -8.14
C SER A 95 23.51 -3.81 -9.17
N ALA A 96 24.41 -2.84 -8.91
CA ALA A 96 25.61 -2.59 -9.71
C ALA A 96 26.61 -3.77 -9.70
N SER A 97 26.55 -4.64 -8.68
CA SER A 97 27.48 -5.75 -8.49
C SER A 97 27.18 -7.01 -9.32
N ARG A 98 26.10 -7.01 -10.12
CA ARG A 98 25.71 -8.16 -10.95
C ARG A 98 25.86 -7.84 -12.44
N PRO A 99 26.38 -8.76 -13.28
CA PRO A 99 26.33 -8.59 -14.72
C PRO A 99 24.88 -8.44 -15.20
N ARG A 100 24.60 -7.40 -15.98
CA ARG A 100 23.24 -7.08 -16.44
C ARG A 100 23.17 -7.12 -17.96
N ASN A 101 22.14 -7.75 -18.50
CA ASN A 101 21.77 -7.58 -19.89
C ASN A 101 21.01 -6.27 -20.07
N LEU A 102 21.71 -5.19 -20.42
CA LEU A 102 21.12 -3.85 -20.54
C LEU A 102 19.93 -3.80 -21.50
N ARG A 103 19.92 -4.62 -22.57
CA ARG A 103 18.81 -4.66 -23.53
C ARG A 103 17.55 -5.23 -22.89
N GLU A 104 17.68 -6.34 -22.18
CA GLU A 104 16.57 -6.99 -21.48
C GLU A 104 16.04 -6.13 -20.34
N LEU A 105 16.95 -5.47 -19.59
CA LEU A 105 16.59 -4.49 -18.57
C LEU A 105 15.78 -3.33 -19.18
N ALA A 106 16.26 -2.75 -20.27
CA ALA A 106 15.60 -1.67 -20.99
C ALA A 106 14.23 -2.06 -21.54
N GLN A 107 14.09 -3.28 -22.06
CA GLN A 107 12.79 -3.82 -22.47
C GLN A 107 11.84 -4.03 -21.28
N THR A 108 12.34 -4.60 -20.19
CA THR A 108 11.55 -4.83 -18.96
C THR A 108 11.05 -3.53 -18.35
N LEU A 109 11.89 -2.50 -18.32
CA LEU A 109 11.55 -1.18 -17.79
C LEU A 109 10.85 -0.28 -18.82
N GLY A 110 10.87 -0.67 -20.10
CA GLY A 110 10.33 0.13 -21.20
C GLY A 110 11.04 1.48 -21.38
N VAL A 111 12.37 1.50 -21.35
CA VAL A 111 13.21 2.70 -21.54
C VAL A 111 14.30 2.52 -22.60
N ALA A 112 14.70 3.60 -23.28
CA ALA A 112 15.78 3.60 -24.26
C ALA A 112 17.17 3.78 -23.63
N TYR A 113 17.26 4.62 -22.58
CA TYR A 113 18.53 4.99 -21.96
C TYR A 113 18.64 4.50 -20.52
N VAL A 114 19.86 4.16 -20.13
CA VAL A 114 20.20 3.72 -18.77
C VAL A 114 21.38 4.55 -18.25
N LEU A 115 21.18 5.19 -17.10
CA LEU A 115 22.22 5.88 -16.34
C LEU A 115 22.67 4.96 -15.21
N GLU A 116 23.97 4.73 -15.11
CA GLU A 116 24.59 3.98 -14.01
C GLU A 116 25.87 4.69 -13.55
N GLY A 117 26.35 4.33 -12.37
CA GLY A 117 27.49 5.01 -11.80
C GLY A 117 27.98 4.41 -10.49
N SER A 118 28.97 5.06 -9.90
CA SER A 118 29.52 4.71 -8.60
C SER A 118 29.86 5.96 -7.80
N VAL A 119 29.79 5.83 -6.48
CA VAL A 119 30.12 6.86 -5.50
C VAL A 119 31.17 6.32 -4.55
N ARG A 120 32.27 7.05 -4.38
CA ARG A 120 33.28 6.78 -3.36
C ARG A 120 33.53 8.05 -2.56
N GLN A 121 33.40 7.96 -1.25
CA GLN A 121 33.84 8.98 -0.32
C GLN A 121 35.12 8.53 0.39
N GLU A 122 36.12 9.41 0.41
CA GLU A 122 37.37 9.27 1.17
C GLU A 122 37.57 10.55 1.98
N GLY A 123 37.21 10.53 3.27
CA GLY A 123 37.18 11.72 4.12
C GLY A 123 36.24 12.80 3.58
N ALA A 124 36.78 13.99 3.31
CA ALA A 124 36.03 15.11 2.73
C ALA A 124 35.95 15.07 1.19
N LYS A 125 36.66 14.15 0.53
CA LYS A 125 36.66 14.05 -0.94
C LYS A 125 35.61 13.07 -1.42
N LEU A 126 34.93 13.45 -2.49
CA LEU A 126 33.89 12.68 -3.16
C LEU A 126 34.29 12.42 -4.61
N ARG A 127 34.28 11.14 -4.98
CA ARG A 127 34.44 10.67 -6.35
C ARG A 127 33.12 10.09 -6.84
N ILE A 128 32.55 10.67 -7.89
CA ILE A 128 31.37 10.13 -8.58
C ILE A 128 31.77 9.78 -10.01
N VAL A 129 31.44 8.57 -10.44
CA VAL A 129 31.49 8.17 -11.85
C VAL A 129 30.06 8.00 -12.33
N ALA A 130 29.71 8.62 -13.45
CA ALA A 130 28.40 8.46 -14.08
C ALA A 130 28.59 8.13 -15.56
N GLN A 131 27.75 7.24 -16.08
CA GLN A 131 27.76 6.85 -17.49
C GLN A 131 26.34 6.64 -18.02
N LEU A 132 26.08 7.15 -19.22
CA LEU A 132 24.81 7.01 -19.92
C LEU A 132 24.99 6.12 -21.14
N THR A 133 24.13 5.11 -21.25
CA THR A 133 24.17 4.10 -22.32
C THR A 133 22.84 4.05 -23.06
N ASP A 134 22.89 3.99 -24.39
CA ASP A 134 21.75 3.57 -25.22
C ASP A 134 21.64 2.04 -25.16
N ALA A 135 20.59 1.54 -24.51
CA ALA A 135 20.43 0.11 -24.28
C ALA A 135 20.03 -0.68 -25.54
N ARG A 136 19.56 0.00 -26.60
CA ARG A 136 19.15 -0.61 -27.86
C ARG A 136 20.39 -1.03 -28.67
N SER A 137 21.31 -0.09 -28.83
CA SER A 137 22.57 -0.25 -29.57
C SER A 137 23.75 -0.69 -28.71
N LYS A 138 23.60 -0.68 -27.37
CA LYS A 138 24.68 -0.89 -26.38
C LYS A 138 25.81 0.16 -26.50
N THR A 139 25.48 1.35 -27.01
CA THR A 139 26.46 2.42 -27.20
C THR A 139 26.56 3.27 -25.94
N HIS A 140 27.77 3.41 -25.40
CA HIS A 140 28.05 4.40 -24.36
C HIS A 140 28.04 5.79 -24.99
N LEU A 141 27.13 6.65 -24.55
CA LEU A 141 27.03 8.02 -25.05
C LEU A 141 28.08 8.90 -24.39
N TRP A 142 28.27 8.73 -23.08
CA TRP A 142 29.33 9.38 -22.34
C TRP A 142 29.61 8.67 -21.01
N LYS A 143 30.82 8.93 -20.49
CA LYS A 143 31.25 8.57 -19.14
C LYS A 143 32.05 9.72 -18.55
N VAL A 144 31.74 10.11 -17.33
CA VAL A 144 32.41 11.23 -16.62
C VAL A 144 32.81 10.80 -15.24
N ARG A 145 33.97 11.31 -14.80
CA ARG A 145 34.47 11.19 -13.43
C ARG A 145 34.52 12.59 -12.83
N TYR A 146 33.87 12.74 -11.68
CA TYR A 146 33.90 13.93 -10.84
C TYR A 146 34.75 13.63 -9.62
N GLU A 147 35.68 14.53 -9.28
CA GLU A 147 36.45 14.49 -8.05
C GLU A 147 36.41 15.87 -7.42
N ARG A 148 35.55 16.03 -6.42
CA ARG A 148 35.31 17.31 -5.73
C ARG A 148 35.17 17.08 -4.23
N ASP A 149 34.93 18.14 -3.47
CA ASP A 149 34.61 18.02 -2.06
C ASP A 149 33.19 17.46 -1.87
N LEU A 150 32.95 16.77 -0.76
CA LEU A 150 31.65 16.19 -0.43
C LEU A 150 30.53 17.24 -0.42
N ALA A 151 30.86 18.48 -0.03
CA ALA A 151 29.94 19.61 -0.07
C ALA A 151 29.41 19.94 -1.48
N ASP A 152 30.10 19.50 -2.53
CA ASP A 152 29.71 19.71 -3.93
C ASP A 152 28.80 18.61 -4.48
N VAL A 153 28.38 17.62 -3.67
CA VAL A 153 27.57 16.48 -4.14
C VAL A 153 26.34 16.92 -4.95
N PHE A 154 25.59 17.92 -4.47
CA PHE A 154 24.41 18.43 -5.16
C PHE A 154 24.76 19.12 -6.49
N ALA A 155 25.90 19.82 -6.56
CA ALA A 155 26.35 20.45 -7.80
C ALA A 155 26.75 19.41 -8.86
N ILE A 156 27.38 18.31 -8.43
CA ILE A 156 27.72 17.18 -9.32
C ILE A 156 26.44 16.52 -9.86
N GLN A 157 25.44 16.30 -9.01
CA GLN A 157 24.15 15.75 -9.42
C GLN A 157 23.45 16.64 -10.46
N SER A 158 23.39 17.96 -10.22
CA SER A 158 22.83 18.92 -11.19
C SER A 158 23.57 18.86 -12.53
N GLU A 159 24.91 18.77 -12.52
CA GLU A 159 25.70 18.63 -13.74
C GLU A 159 25.36 17.33 -14.50
N ILE A 160 25.21 16.21 -13.79
CA ILE A 160 24.78 14.93 -14.37
C ILE A 160 23.40 15.06 -15.02
N VAL A 161 22.43 15.65 -14.32
CA VAL A 161 21.06 15.86 -14.81
C VAL A 161 21.04 16.71 -16.08
N GLN A 162 21.77 17.83 -16.10
CA GLN A 162 21.87 18.70 -17.28
C GLN A 162 22.51 17.99 -18.47
N ARG A 163 23.51 17.13 -18.22
CA ARG A 163 24.13 16.29 -19.25
C ARG A 163 23.16 15.27 -19.84
N VAL A 164 22.35 14.63 -19.00
CA VAL A 164 21.30 13.71 -19.43
C VAL A 164 20.29 14.44 -20.32
N ILE A 165 19.74 15.56 -19.84
CA ILE A 165 18.77 16.37 -20.57
C ILE A 165 19.31 16.78 -21.95
N SER A 166 20.55 17.28 -21.99
CA SER A 166 21.20 17.70 -23.24
C SER A 166 21.42 16.53 -24.20
N GLN A 167 21.87 15.38 -23.69
CA GLN A 167 22.13 14.20 -24.51
C GLN A 167 20.85 13.58 -25.09
N LEU A 168 19.75 13.61 -24.33
CA LEU A 168 18.44 13.12 -24.75
C LEU A 168 17.66 14.16 -25.58
N GLN A 169 18.21 15.37 -25.74
CA GLN A 169 17.55 16.49 -26.41
C GLN A 169 16.15 16.75 -25.85
N ALA A 170 16.03 16.63 -24.52
CA ALA A 170 14.77 16.87 -23.82
C ALA A 170 14.48 18.37 -23.76
N THR A 171 13.25 18.74 -24.07
CA THR A 171 12.78 20.12 -23.98
C THR A 171 12.52 20.45 -22.52
N VAL A 172 13.14 21.50 -22.02
CA VAL A 172 12.99 21.96 -20.63
C VAL A 172 12.51 23.40 -20.65
N SER A 173 11.32 23.62 -20.09
CA SER A 173 10.76 24.94 -19.87
C SER A 173 11.55 25.72 -18.82
N PRO A 174 11.47 27.07 -18.80
CA PRO A 174 12.13 27.87 -17.77
C PRO A 174 11.72 27.48 -16.33
N LYS A 175 10.46 27.05 -16.13
CA LYS A 175 9.95 26.59 -14.84
C LYS A 175 10.60 25.26 -14.42
N GLU A 176 10.68 24.30 -15.33
CA GLU A 176 11.37 23.02 -15.06
C GLU A 176 12.85 23.27 -14.77
N LYS A 177 13.51 24.15 -15.54
CA LYS A 177 14.92 24.50 -15.30
C LYS A 177 15.17 25.06 -13.90
N ALA A 178 14.32 25.99 -13.43
CA ALA A 178 14.43 26.53 -12.09
C ALA A 178 14.28 25.43 -11.01
N ALA A 179 13.34 24.49 -11.20
CA ALA A 179 13.10 23.40 -10.28
C ALA A 179 14.22 22.34 -10.25
N LEU A 180 15.00 22.21 -11.35
CA LEU A 180 16.15 21.31 -11.45
C LEU A 180 17.39 21.80 -10.68
N ASP A 181 17.50 23.12 -10.48
CA ASP A 181 18.63 23.74 -9.78
C ASP A 181 18.41 23.82 -8.25
N GLU A 182 17.24 23.38 -7.76
CA GLU A 182 16.91 23.37 -6.34
C GLU A 182 17.66 22.28 -5.56
N ARG A 183 18.33 22.69 -4.49
CA ARG A 183 18.98 21.74 -3.56
C ARG A 183 17.98 21.24 -2.51
N PRO A 184 18.07 19.95 -2.10
CA PRO A 184 17.27 19.42 -1.00
C PRO A 184 17.53 20.13 0.33
N THR A 185 18.80 20.30 0.70
CA THR A 185 19.26 20.87 1.97
C THR A 185 20.70 21.40 1.83
N LYS A 186 21.15 22.19 2.80
CA LYS A 186 22.56 22.61 2.95
C LYS A 186 23.35 21.74 3.93
N ASP A 187 22.68 20.86 4.70
CA ASP A 187 23.29 20.00 5.72
C ASP A 187 23.23 18.52 5.27
N LEU A 188 24.40 17.92 5.04
CA LEU A 188 24.51 16.53 4.59
C LEU A 188 24.16 15.49 5.66
N THR A 189 24.30 15.84 6.93
CA THR A 189 23.85 14.99 8.04
C THR A 189 22.32 14.98 8.09
N ALA A 190 21.67 16.15 7.94
CA ALA A 190 20.22 16.23 7.81
C ALA A 190 19.74 15.41 6.60
N TYR A 191 20.45 15.51 5.48
CA TYR A 191 20.16 14.72 4.28
C TYR A 191 20.22 13.20 4.52
N GLY A 192 21.26 12.70 5.22
CA GLY A 192 21.38 11.28 5.56
C GLY A 192 20.25 10.77 6.47
N LEU A 193 19.83 11.59 7.44
CA LEU A 193 18.67 11.29 8.31
C LEU A 193 17.37 11.21 7.49
N TYR A 194 17.14 12.18 6.60
CA TYR A 194 16.00 12.20 5.69
C TYR A 194 15.91 10.94 4.82
N LEU A 195 17.02 10.52 4.21
CA LEU A 195 17.05 9.33 3.35
C LEU A 195 16.72 8.04 4.11
N ARG A 196 17.23 7.89 5.34
CA ARG A 196 16.90 6.77 6.21
C ARG A 196 15.41 6.74 6.57
N ALA A 197 14.84 7.89 6.93
CA ALA A 197 13.42 8.01 7.20
C ALA A 197 12.54 7.68 5.98
N LYS A 198 12.93 8.18 4.80
CA LYS A 198 12.24 7.89 3.53
C LYS A 198 12.24 6.39 3.22
N ALA A 199 13.36 5.69 3.47
CA ALA A 199 13.45 4.25 3.28
C ALA A 199 12.52 3.46 4.22
N LEU A 200 12.37 3.89 5.48
CA LEU A 200 11.41 3.29 6.42
C LEU A 200 9.97 3.46 5.93
N VAL A 201 9.61 4.67 5.47
CA VAL A 201 8.27 4.99 4.94
C VAL A 201 7.96 4.25 3.63
N ALA A 202 8.97 3.95 2.80
CA ALA A 202 8.77 3.23 1.55
C ALA A 202 8.33 1.76 1.74
N THR A 203 8.45 1.18 2.94
CA THR A 203 8.15 -0.25 3.22
C THR A 203 6.85 -0.49 4.00
N ILE A 204 5.90 0.44 3.91
CA ILE A 204 4.69 0.48 4.74
C ILE A 204 3.63 -0.58 4.38
N SER A 205 3.51 -0.99 3.11
CA SER A 205 2.42 -1.88 2.70
C SER A 205 2.63 -3.32 3.18
N LEU A 206 1.56 -3.90 3.75
CA LEU A 206 1.54 -5.28 4.26
C LEU A 206 2.72 -5.57 5.21
N ASN A 207 3.01 -4.69 6.17
CA ASN A 207 4.14 -4.89 7.09
C ASN A 207 3.67 -4.90 8.55
N ALA A 208 3.92 -6.00 9.27
CA ALA A 208 3.53 -6.15 10.67
C ALA A 208 4.20 -5.13 11.63
N GLN A 209 5.34 -4.55 11.26
CA GLN A 209 6.12 -3.58 12.05
C GLN A 209 5.93 -2.13 11.58
N ILE A 210 4.84 -1.87 10.85
CA ILE A 210 4.53 -0.55 10.30
C ILE A 210 4.57 0.56 11.36
N ASN A 211 4.11 0.28 12.58
CA ASN A 211 4.00 1.27 13.64
C ASN A 211 5.36 1.74 14.15
N GLU A 212 6.25 0.79 14.43
CA GLU A 212 7.61 1.02 14.91
C GLU A 212 8.42 1.78 13.84
N LYS A 213 8.36 1.33 12.58
CA LYS A 213 9.06 1.96 11.46
C LYS A 213 8.60 3.40 11.22
N LEU A 214 7.29 3.67 11.30
CA LEU A 214 6.76 5.02 11.15
C LEU A 214 7.22 5.95 12.28
N ARG A 215 7.28 5.45 13.52
CA ARG A 215 7.77 6.23 14.65
C ARG A 215 9.26 6.52 14.57
N GLU A 216 10.06 5.55 14.13
CA GLU A 216 11.48 5.76 13.85
C GLU A 216 11.68 6.80 12.73
N ALA A 217 10.88 6.71 11.66
CA ALA A 217 10.93 7.71 10.58
C ALA A 217 10.62 9.12 11.07
N VAL A 218 9.62 9.29 11.94
CA VAL A 218 9.31 10.59 12.59
C VAL A 218 10.51 11.11 13.37
N GLN A 219 11.15 10.28 14.20
CA GLN A 219 12.31 10.69 15.00
C GLN A 219 13.47 11.18 14.12
N LEU A 220 13.81 10.42 13.07
CA LEU A 220 14.86 10.79 12.13
C LEU A 220 14.55 12.09 11.38
N LEU A 221 13.29 12.35 11.05
CA LEU A 221 12.85 13.57 10.37
C LEU A 221 12.87 14.78 11.29
N ASP A 222 12.46 14.61 12.56
CA ASP A 222 12.58 15.65 13.58
C ASP A 222 14.05 16.04 13.79
N GLU A 223 14.96 15.06 13.86
CA GLU A 223 16.41 15.32 13.92
C GLU A 223 16.91 16.03 12.66
N ALA A 224 16.46 15.65 11.46
CA ALA A 224 16.84 16.30 10.22
C ALA A 224 16.41 17.77 10.17
N ILE A 225 15.17 18.06 10.60
CA ILE A 225 14.60 19.41 10.61
C ILE A 225 15.21 20.27 11.72
N ALA A 226 15.57 19.69 12.86
CA ALA A 226 16.30 20.41 13.91
C ALA A 226 17.67 20.91 13.42
N ARG A 227 18.30 20.19 12.48
CA ARG A 227 19.57 20.58 11.85
C ARG A 227 19.40 21.60 10.73
N ASP A 228 18.39 21.40 9.87
CA ASP A 228 18.05 22.34 8.80
C ASP A 228 16.54 22.66 8.84
N PRO A 229 16.16 23.75 9.54
CA PRO A 229 14.76 24.17 9.66
C PRO A 229 14.09 24.58 8.34
N ASP A 230 14.86 24.75 7.26
CA ASP A 230 14.36 25.07 5.91
C ASP A 230 14.34 23.82 5.00
N PHE A 231 14.58 22.62 5.55
CA PHE A 231 14.59 21.37 4.79
C PHE A 231 13.19 20.93 4.35
N PHE A 232 12.69 21.58 3.31
CA PHE A 232 11.36 21.42 2.73
C PHE A 232 10.92 19.96 2.53
N LEU A 233 11.76 19.11 1.92
CA LEU A 233 11.41 17.72 1.64
C LEU A 233 11.26 16.88 2.92
N ALA A 234 11.99 17.21 3.99
CA ALA A 234 11.83 16.54 5.29
C ALA A 234 10.46 16.85 5.91
N TYR A 235 9.95 18.09 5.79
CA TYR A 235 8.59 18.42 6.23
C TYR A 235 7.51 17.68 5.44
N CYS A 236 7.65 17.56 4.12
CA CYS A 236 6.73 16.76 3.31
C CYS A 236 6.69 15.30 3.78
N GLN A 237 7.86 14.73 4.06
CA GLN A 237 7.99 13.35 4.52
C GLN A 237 7.48 13.15 5.95
N LEU A 238 7.67 14.15 6.82
CA LEU A 238 7.18 14.14 8.21
C LEU A 238 5.65 14.20 8.24
N ALA A 239 5.06 15.07 7.42
CA ALA A 239 3.61 15.12 7.22
C ALA A 239 3.10 13.74 6.75
N ALA A 240 3.74 13.14 5.75
CA ALA A 240 3.36 11.81 5.26
C ALA A 240 3.44 10.72 6.36
N ALA A 241 4.50 10.71 7.18
CA ALA A 241 4.63 9.74 8.27
C ALA A 241 3.53 9.89 9.32
N HIS A 242 3.17 11.13 9.70
CA HIS A 242 2.03 11.39 10.58
C HIS A 242 0.69 11.00 9.94
N ASN A 243 0.51 11.28 8.64
CA ASN A 243 -0.69 10.89 7.90
C ASN A 243 -0.89 9.38 7.90
N TYR A 244 0.18 8.60 7.74
CA TYR A 244 0.10 7.14 7.80
C TYR A 244 -0.24 6.62 9.20
N LEU A 245 0.37 7.17 10.25
CA LEU A 245 0.03 6.82 11.64
C LEU A 245 -1.46 7.08 11.93
N TYR A 246 -1.99 8.20 11.45
CA TYR A 246 -3.39 8.59 11.62
C TYR A 246 -4.34 7.72 10.80
N PHE A 247 -4.05 7.53 9.52
CA PHE A 247 -4.91 6.80 8.58
C PHE A 247 -5.08 5.32 8.92
N PHE A 248 -4.00 4.66 9.32
CA PHE A 248 -4.07 3.27 9.75
C PHE A 248 -4.57 3.09 11.19
N GLY A 249 -5.01 4.18 11.85
CA GLY A 249 -5.51 4.15 13.22
C GLY A 249 -4.48 3.71 14.26
N LEU A 250 -3.19 3.78 13.93
CA LEU A 250 -2.09 3.51 14.86
C LEU A 250 -1.95 4.62 15.90
N ASP A 251 -2.39 5.83 15.51
CA ASP A 251 -2.58 7.01 16.34
C ASP A 251 -3.57 7.98 15.66
N HIS A 252 -4.88 7.77 15.82
CA HIS A 252 -5.93 8.64 15.27
C HIS A 252 -6.26 9.83 16.18
N THR A 253 -5.34 10.25 17.05
CA THR A 253 -5.62 11.33 18.00
C THR A 253 -5.64 12.70 17.31
N PRO A 254 -6.41 13.67 17.85
CA PRO A 254 -6.34 15.06 17.39
C PRO A 254 -4.92 15.65 17.48
N ALA A 255 -4.10 15.18 18.44
CA ALA A 255 -2.71 15.59 18.57
C ALA A 255 -1.85 15.11 17.39
N ARG A 256 -2.02 13.85 16.93
CA ARG A 256 -1.33 13.36 15.73
C ARG A 256 -1.73 14.13 14.49
N LEU A 257 -3.02 14.42 14.34
CA LEU A 257 -3.54 15.24 13.25
C LEU A 257 -2.94 16.65 13.25
N ALA A 258 -2.83 17.28 14.42
CA ALA A 258 -2.21 18.60 14.56
C ALA A 258 -0.71 18.58 14.17
N LEU A 259 0.03 17.51 14.50
CA LEU A 259 1.42 17.34 14.07
C LEU A 259 1.54 17.19 12.55
N ALA A 260 0.66 16.41 11.92
CA ALA A 260 0.59 16.31 10.47
C ALA A 260 0.33 17.67 9.80
N ASP A 261 -0.67 18.41 10.30
CA ASP A 261 -1.03 19.74 9.81
C ASP A 261 0.11 20.75 9.99
N ALA A 262 0.81 20.74 11.14
CA ALA A 262 1.94 21.63 11.40
C ALA A 262 3.12 21.41 10.45
N ALA A 263 3.48 20.14 10.19
CA ALA A 263 4.50 19.79 9.22
C ALA A 263 4.10 20.23 7.80
N LEU A 264 2.86 19.96 7.40
CA LEU A 264 2.33 20.36 6.09
C LEU A 264 2.30 21.88 5.92
N LYS A 265 1.80 22.63 6.91
CA LYS A 265 1.78 24.10 6.89
C LYS A 265 3.18 24.68 6.73
N THR A 266 4.18 24.06 7.33
CA THR A 266 5.58 24.47 7.16
C THR A 266 6.07 24.19 5.75
N ALA A 267 5.82 23.00 5.20
CA ALA A 267 6.16 22.69 3.81
C ALA A 267 5.51 23.69 2.83
N VAL A 268 4.23 23.99 3.01
CA VAL A 268 3.48 25.00 2.24
C VAL A 268 4.12 26.38 2.35
N ARG A 269 4.50 26.81 3.56
CA ARG A 269 5.14 28.11 3.79
C ARG A 269 6.49 28.20 3.07
N LEU A 270 7.26 27.12 3.06
CA LEU A 270 8.58 27.07 2.43
C LEU A 270 8.49 27.10 0.91
N ARG A 271 7.61 26.30 0.29
CA ARG A 271 7.46 26.23 -1.17
C ARG A 271 6.00 25.99 -1.58
N PRO A 272 5.15 27.03 -1.67
CA PRO A 272 3.70 26.86 -1.90
C PRO A 272 3.35 26.25 -3.26
N ASP A 273 4.13 26.55 -4.31
CA ASP A 273 3.85 26.15 -5.70
C ASP A 273 4.63 24.89 -6.14
N ALA A 274 5.35 24.24 -5.22
CA ALA A 274 6.10 23.01 -5.51
C ALA A 274 5.15 21.83 -5.71
N GLY A 275 5.50 20.94 -6.64
CA GLY A 275 4.69 19.74 -6.92
C GLY A 275 4.61 18.82 -5.69
N GLU A 276 5.70 18.73 -4.93
CA GLU A 276 5.81 17.98 -3.69
C GLU A 276 4.87 18.55 -2.60
N THR A 277 4.65 19.88 -2.58
CA THR A 277 3.67 20.51 -1.68
C THR A 277 2.26 20.10 -2.03
N HIS A 278 1.90 20.15 -3.32
CA HIS A 278 0.58 19.69 -3.77
C HIS A 278 0.38 18.20 -3.49
N LEU A 279 1.40 17.36 -3.70
CA LEU A 279 1.33 15.93 -3.37
C LEU A 279 1.19 15.69 -1.85
N ALA A 280 1.90 16.45 -1.01
CA ALA A 280 1.77 16.38 0.45
C ALA A 280 0.38 16.79 0.92
N ARG A 281 -0.20 17.85 0.32
CA ARG A 281 -1.60 18.27 0.57
C ARG A 281 -2.59 17.21 0.16
N ALA A 282 -2.42 16.62 -1.03
CA ALA A 282 -3.28 15.55 -1.50
C ALA A 282 -3.28 14.34 -0.54
N ASN A 283 -2.09 13.91 -0.12
CA ASN A 283 -1.94 12.84 0.87
C ASN A 283 -2.63 13.21 2.19
N PHE A 284 -2.48 14.43 2.68
CA PHE A 284 -3.12 14.89 3.91
C PHE A 284 -4.65 14.88 3.81
N PHE A 285 -5.23 15.46 2.75
CA PHE A 285 -6.68 15.43 2.54
C PHE A 285 -7.22 14.00 2.40
N TYR A 286 -6.53 13.14 1.66
CA TYR A 286 -6.90 11.74 1.50
C TYR A 286 -6.85 10.97 2.82
N ARG A 287 -5.77 11.13 3.60
CA ARG A 287 -5.49 10.27 4.78
C ARG A 287 -6.10 10.78 6.08
N CYS A 288 -6.14 12.09 6.26
CA CYS A 288 -6.57 12.69 7.52
C CYS A 288 -8.05 13.06 7.52
N TYR A 289 -8.60 13.46 6.38
CA TYR A 289 -9.99 13.92 6.31
C TYR A 289 -10.90 13.04 5.45
N LEU A 290 -10.32 12.11 4.68
CA LEU A 290 -11.00 11.39 3.60
C LEU A 290 -11.68 12.38 2.63
N ASP A 291 -11.08 13.57 2.45
CA ASP A 291 -11.56 14.62 1.56
C ASP A 291 -10.99 14.41 0.17
N TYR A 292 -11.64 13.49 -0.54
CA TYR A 292 -11.21 13.03 -1.85
C TYR A 292 -11.30 14.10 -2.93
N GLU A 293 -12.25 15.02 -2.83
CA GLU A 293 -12.41 16.12 -3.78
C GLU A 293 -11.22 17.10 -3.70
N HIS A 294 -10.85 17.51 -2.49
CA HIS A 294 -9.66 18.35 -2.31
C HIS A 294 -8.38 17.61 -2.68
N ALA A 295 -8.26 16.33 -2.31
CA ALA A 295 -7.10 15.52 -2.67
C ALA A 295 -6.91 15.45 -4.19
N ARG A 296 -7.98 15.24 -4.98
CA ARG A 296 -7.93 15.21 -6.44
C ARG A 296 -7.50 16.54 -7.06
N ARG A 297 -7.99 17.66 -6.53
CA ARG A 297 -7.57 18.99 -7.00
C ARG A 297 -6.07 19.20 -6.81
N GLU A 298 -5.56 18.82 -5.65
CA GLU A 298 -4.13 18.91 -5.33
C GLU A 298 -3.30 17.94 -6.20
N LEU A 299 -3.77 16.71 -6.43
CA LEU A 299 -3.11 15.77 -7.36
C LEU A 299 -3.02 16.31 -8.79
N ALA A 300 -4.06 16.97 -9.29
CA ALA A 300 -4.04 17.58 -10.62
C ALA A 300 -3.01 18.71 -10.73
N MET A 301 -2.77 19.45 -9.64
CA MET A 301 -1.72 20.47 -9.58
C MET A 301 -0.33 19.83 -9.47
N ALA A 302 -0.18 18.81 -8.61
CA ALA A 302 1.06 18.05 -8.48
C ALA A 302 1.49 17.44 -9.82
N GLN A 303 0.56 16.84 -10.57
CA GLN A 303 0.83 16.18 -11.85
C GLN A 303 1.43 17.13 -12.90
N ARG A 304 1.04 18.41 -12.88
CA ARG A 304 1.59 19.41 -13.81
C ARG A 304 3.05 19.73 -13.54
N VAL A 305 3.53 19.49 -12.31
CA VAL A 305 4.90 19.79 -11.88
C VAL A 305 5.76 18.52 -11.77
N LEU A 306 5.13 17.38 -11.48
CA LEU A 306 5.76 16.06 -11.30
C LEU A 306 5.17 15.03 -12.29
N PRO A 307 5.32 15.24 -13.60
CA PRO A 307 4.65 14.43 -14.62
C PRO A 307 5.06 12.94 -14.62
N ASN A 308 6.22 12.61 -14.05
CA ASN A 308 6.74 11.24 -13.95
C ASN A 308 6.66 10.64 -12.55
N ASN A 309 6.01 11.28 -11.58
CA ASN A 309 5.88 10.71 -10.24
C ASN A 309 4.71 9.70 -10.20
N SER A 310 5.02 8.42 -9.95
CA SER A 310 3.99 7.35 -9.91
C SER A 310 2.99 7.51 -8.77
N GLU A 311 3.40 8.08 -7.63
CA GLU A 311 2.58 8.22 -6.42
C GLU A 311 1.31 9.02 -6.69
N ILE A 312 1.36 9.99 -7.61
CA ILE A 312 0.19 10.77 -8.02
C ILE A 312 -0.90 9.87 -8.60
N PHE A 313 -0.51 8.94 -9.46
CA PHE A 313 -1.43 7.99 -10.10
C PHE A 313 -1.85 6.89 -9.12
N GLU A 314 -0.96 6.47 -8.21
CA GLU A 314 -1.30 5.54 -7.12
C GLU A 314 -2.39 6.12 -6.21
N LEU A 315 -2.18 7.34 -5.71
CA LEU A 315 -3.13 8.00 -4.83
C LEU A 315 -4.46 8.28 -5.53
N THR A 316 -4.42 8.67 -6.81
CA THR A 316 -5.64 8.81 -7.64
C THR A 316 -6.40 7.48 -7.68
N GLY A 317 -5.71 6.37 -7.95
CA GLY A 317 -6.33 5.05 -7.97
C GLY A 317 -6.90 4.62 -6.61
N TYR A 318 -6.20 4.91 -5.52
CA TYR A 318 -6.70 4.63 -4.17
C TYR A 318 -7.96 5.41 -3.83
N ILE A 319 -8.02 6.69 -4.22
CA ILE A 319 -9.22 7.51 -4.07
C ILE A 319 -10.37 6.94 -4.92
N ASP A 320 -10.09 6.59 -6.19
CA ASP A 320 -11.07 6.03 -7.10
C ASP A 320 -11.75 4.77 -6.54
N ARG A 321 -10.99 3.80 -6.02
CA ARG A 321 -11.59 2.58 -5.42
C ARG A 321 -12.44 2.87 -4.19
N ARG A 322 -12.01 3.80 -3.32
CA ARG A 322 -12.78 4.20 -2.13
C ARG A 322 -14.05 4.96 -2.48
N GLN A 323 -14.10 5.62 -3.64
CA GLN A 323 -15.31 6.21 -4.21
C GLN A 323 -16.10 5.24 -5.12
N ASN A 324 -15.78 3.93 -5.10
CA ASN A 324 -16.43 2.89 -5.89
C ASN A 324 -16.28 3.09 -7.43
N LEU A 325 -15.26 3.84 -7.86
CA LEU A 325 -14.88 4.11 -9.26
C LEU A 325 -13.80 3.13 -9.74
N TRP A 326 -14.07 1.83 -9.66
CA TRP A 326 -13.07 0.77 -9.85
C TRP A 326 -12.36 0.76 -11.22
N ASN A 327 -13.06 1.09 -12.30
CA ASN A 327 -12.46 1.17 -13.64
C ASN A 327 -11.47 2.34 -13.75
N GLU A 328 -11.76 3.47 -13.09
CA GLU A 328 -10.82 4.61 -13.00
C GLU A 328 -9.61 4.21 -12.16
N SER A 329 -9.85 3.56 -11.02
CA SER A 329 -8.80 3.02 -10.16
C SER A 329 -7.84 2.12 -10.94
N ALA A 330 -8.38 1.19 -11.74
CA ALA A 330 -7.62 0.30 -12.60
C ALA A 330 -6.67 1.08 -13.53
N ARG A 331 -7.21 2.08 -14.24
CA ARG A 331 -6.46 2.88 -15.22
C ARG A 331 -5.37 3.70 -14.53
N SER A 332 -5.68 4.30 -13.38
CA SER A 332 -4.73 5.06 -12.57
C SER A 332 -3.58 4.17 -12.07
N LEU A 333 -3.88 2.98 -11.53
CA LEU A 333 -2.85 2.03 -11.07
C LEU A 333 -2.02 1.43 -12.23
N GLN A 334 -2.63 1.19 -13.39
CA GLN A 334 -1.90 0.80 -14.60
C GLN A 334 -0.95 1.90 -15.07
N ARG A 335 -1.37 3.17 -14.99
CA ARG A 335 -0.50 4.30 -15.31
C ARG A 335 0.65 4.42 -14.32
N ALA A 336 0.40 4.18 -13.03
CA ALA A 336 1.45 4.12 -12.02
C ALA A 336 2.48 3.01 -12.35
N LEU A 337 2.02 1.80 -12.71
CA LEU A 337 2.89 0.71 -13.16
C LEU A 337 3.64 1.03 -14.46
N ALA A 338 3.14 1.90 -15.34
CA ALA A 338 3.89 2.30 -16.53
C ALA A 338 5.13 3.17 -16.20
N LEU A 339 5.09 3.87 -15.06
CA LEU A 339 6.19 4.68 -14.52
C LEU A 339 7.04 3.90 -13.51
N ASP A 340 6.45 2.90 -12.85
CA ASP A 340 7.11 2.06 -11.84
C ASP A 340 6.75 0.57 -12.06
N PRO A 341 7.19 -0.06 -13.18
CA PRO A 341 6.73 -1.38 -13.64
C PRO A 341 7.09 -2.56 -12.73
N ARG A 342 8.07 -2.38 -11.85
CA ARG A 342 8.48 -3.36 -10.84
C ARG A 342 8.15 -2.86 -9.43
N ASN A 343 7.20 -1.92 -9.29
CA ASN A 343 6.65 -1.59 -7.99
C ASN A 343 5.82 -2.75 -7.45
N PHE A 344 6.45 -3.47 -6.54
CA PHE A 344 5.87 -4.61 -5.85
C PHE A 344 4.61 -4.22 -5.05
N PHE A 345 4.59 -3.05 -4.43
CA PHE A 345 3.48 -2.61 -3.59
C PHE A 345 2.22 -2.30 -4.39
N ILE A 346 2.35 -1.72 -5.59
CA ILE A 346 1.20 -1.51 -6.47
C ILE A 346 0.55 -2.85 -6.85
N LEU A 347 1.36 -3.89 -7.10
CA LEU A 347 0.83 -5.24 -7.40
C LEU A 347 0.08 -5.84 -6.20
N GLN A 348 0.59 -5.67 -4.98
CA GLN A 348 -0.15 -6.06 -3.77
C GLN A 348 -1.48 -5.30 -3.65
N GLN A 349 -1.49 -3.99 -3.88
CA GLN A 349 -2.71 -3.17 -3.81
C GLN A 349 -3.75 -3.54 -4.88
N ILE A 350 -3.30 -3.93 -6.07
CA ILE A 350 -4.15 -4.51 -7.12
C ILE A 350 -4.71 -5.86 -6.67
N ALA A 351 -3.89 -6.73 -6.05
CA ALA A 351 -4.35 -8.01 -5.53
C ALA A 351 -5.44 -7.84 -4.46
N LEU A 352 -5.26 -6.90 -3.52
CA LEU A 352 -6.30 -6.55 -2.55
C LEU A 352 -7.58 -6.04 -3.23
N SER A 353 -7.45 -5.29 -4.31
CA SER A 353 -8.63 -4.87 -5.09
C SER A 353 -9.35 -6.05 -5.73
N TYR A 354 -8.65 -7.09 -6.20
CA TYR A 354 -9.30 -8.31 -6.71
C TYR A 354 -10.02 -9.12 -5.62
N GLN A 355 -9.50 -9.09 -4.38
CA GLN A 355 -10.16 -9.71 -3.22
C GLN A 355 -11.57 -9.15 -2.99
N GLU A 356 -11.73 -7.83 -3.09
CA GLU A 356 -13.02 -7.13 -2.95
C GLU A 356 -14.10 -7.58 -3.96
N PHE A 357 -13.65 -8.09 -5.11
CA PHE A 357 -14.51 -8.67 -6.15
C PHE A 357 -14.62 -10.20 -6.06
N ARG A 358 -13.95 -10.84 -5.09
CA ARG A 358 -13.79 -12.30 -4.99
C ARG A 358 -13.18 -12.91 -6.25
N GLN A 359 -12.34 -12.16 -6.97
CA GLN A 359 -11.63 -12.63 -8.15
C GLN A 359 -10.31 -13.31 -7.77
N PHE A 360 -10.42 -14.40 -7.03
CA PHE A 360 -9.29 -15.08 -6.41
C PHE A 360 -8.22 -15.58 -7.39
N GLY A 361 -8.62 -15.97 -8.61
CA GLY A 361 -7.66 -16.32 -9.67
C GLY A 361 -6.80 -15.12 -10.12
N ALA A 362 -7.41 -13.95 -10.27
CA ALA A 362 -6.70 -12.72 -10.65
C ALA A 362 -5.86 -12.17 -9.48
N MET A 363 -6.37 -12.27 -8.25
CA MET A 363 -5.63 -11.98 -7.02
C MET A 363 -4.36 -12.84 -6.93
N ALA A 364 -4.48 -14.16 -7.09
CA ALA A 364 -3.37 -15.08 -7.14
C ALA A 364 -2.33 -14.70 -8.21
N ALA A 365 -2.77 -14.41 -9.43
CA ALA A 365 -1.87 -14.01 -10.53
C ALA A 365 -1.13 -12.70 -10.25
N ALA A 366 -1.78 -11.71 -9.62
CA ALA A 366 -1.15 -10.46 -9.23
C ALA A 366 -0.07 -10.68 -8.15
N LEU A 367 -0.36 -11.51 -7.15
CA LEU A 367 0.58 -11.88 -6.09
C LEU A 367 1.74 -12.73 -6.63
N ASP A 368 1.48 -13.65 -7.56
CA ASP A 368 2.53 -14.46 -8.21
C ASP A 368 3.50 -13.54 -8.99
N ARG A 369 2.98 -12.53 -9.69
CA ARG A 369 3.81 -11.49 -10.33
C ARG A 369 4.62 -10.69 -9.31
N ALA A 370 4.03 -10.35 -8.17
CA ALA A 370 4.73 -9.66 -7.10
C ALA A 370 5.89 -10.52 -6.55
N LEU A 371 5.67 -11.81 -6.33
CA LEU A 371 6.68 -12.77 -5.87
C LEU A 371 7.78 -13.03 -6.90
N VAL A 372 7.54 -12.85 -8.20
CA VAL A 372 8.63 -12.85 -9.20
C VAL A 372 9.59 -11.67 -8.96
N LEU A 373 9.11 -10.54 -8.44
CA LEU A 373 9.94 -9.37 -8.14
C LEU A 373 10.68 -9.50 -6.81
N ILE A 374 9.98 -9.95 -5.76
CA ILE A 374 10.53 -10.15 -4.41
C ILE A 374 10.11 -11.54 -3.89
N PRO A 375 10.84 -12.62 -4.24
CA PRO A 375 10.43 -14.01 -3.96
C PRO A 375 10.31 -14.38 -2.48
N HIS A 376 11.06 -13.68 -1.62
CA HIS A 376 11.14 -13.97 -0.20
C HIS A 376 10.34 -12.98 0.66
N ASP A 377 9.50 -12.13 0.06
CA ASP A 377 8.61 -11.26 0.83
C ASP A 377 7.61 -12.11 1.64
N LEU A 378 7.68 -11.99 2.96
CA LEU A 378 6.98 -12.88 3.88
C LEU A 378 5.46 -12.71 3.76
N ASP A 379 5.00 -11.47 3.82
CA ASP A 379 3.59 -11.13 3.80
C ASP A 379 2.93 -11.55 2.49
N THR A 380 3.57 -11.30 1.34
CA THR A 380 3.02 -11.69 0.03
C THR A 380 2.97 -13.20 -0.15
N ARG A 381 3.97 -13.95 0.33
CA ARG A 381 3.92 -15.42 0.30
C ARG A 381 2.71 -15.94 1.06
N VAL A 382 2.46 -15.37 2.23
CA VAL A 382 1.34 -15.78 3.10
C VAL A 382 -0.01 -15.31 2.54
N THR A 383 -0.12 -14.08 2.05
CA THR A 383 -1.33 -13.58 1.36
C THR A 383 -1.61 -14.38 0.09
N ARG A 384 -0.59 -14.83 -0.64
CA ARG A 384 -0.77 -15.71 -1.81
C ARG A 384 -1.34 -17.06 -1.42
N ALA A 385 -0.89 -17.60 -0.29
CA ALA A 385 -1.37 -18.86 0.24
C ALA A 385 -2.77 -18.74 0.90
N SER A 386 -3.15 -17.56 1.40
CA SER A 386 -4.48 -17.30 1.95
C SER A 386 -5.57 -17.25 0.88
N VAL A 387 -5.22 -17.10 -0.40
CA VAL A 387 -6.18 -17.15 -1.51
C VAL A 387 -7.01 -18.44 -1.50
N ASP A 388 -6.39 -19.59 -1.22
CA ASP A 388 -7.11 -20.88 -1.17
C ASP A 388 -8.00 -20.98 0.09
N LEU A 389 -7.59 -20.36 1.20
CA LEU A 389 -8.42 -20.25 2.39
C LEU A 389 -9.69 -19.47 2.06
N GLU A 390 -9.58 -18.30 1.45
CA GLU A 390 -10.70 -17.42 1.13
C GLU A 390 -11.57 -17.93 -0.03
N TRP A 391 -10.95 -18.50 -1.06
CA TRP A 391 -11.64 -19.01 -2.24
C TRP A 391 -12.30 -20.36 -2.00
N ARG A 392 -11.54 -21.33 -1.47
CA ARG A 392 -11.92 -22.75 -1.46
C ARG A 392 -12.23 -23.28 -0.07
N ALA A 393 -12.14 -22.44 0.96
CA ALA A 393 -12.18 -22.89 2.36
C ALA A 393 -11.09 -23.93 2.65
N ASP A 394 -9.89 -23.78 2.07
CA ASP A 394 -8.74 -24.65 2.31
C ASP A 394 -7.62 -23.91 3.05
N PRO A 395 -7.47 -24.09 4.37
CA PRO A 395 -6.44 -23.40 5.16
C PRO A 395 -5.03 -24.00 4.98
N ARG A 396 -4.90 -25.21 4.41
CA ARG A 396 -3.65 -25.98 4.40
C ARG A 396 -2.49 -25.26 3.70
N PRO A 397 -2.68 -24.61 2.52
CA PRO A 397 -1.58 -23.90 1.86
C PRO A 397 -1.01 -22.76 2.73
N MET A 398 -1.90 -22.02 3.41
CA MET A 398 -1.51 -20.93 4.30
C MET A 398 -0.76 -21.45 5.52
N HIS A 399 -1.27 -22.48 6.18
CA HIS A 399 -0.58 -23.15 7.29
C HIS A 399 0.81 -23.62 6.86
N GLN A 400 0.90 -24.39 5.76
CA GLN A 400 2.17 -24.95 5.27
C GLN A 400 3.19 -23.85 4.97
N THR A 401 2.76 -22.77 4.32
CA THR A 401 3.64 -21.64 3.99
C THR A 401 4.21 -21.00 5.25
N ILE A 402 3.37 -20.76 6.27
CA ILE A 402 3.81 -20.21 7.56
C ILE A 402 4.80 -21.16 8.24
N SER A 403 4.47 -22.44 8.34
CA SER A 403 5.35 -23.45 8.95
C SER A 403 6.69 -23.56 8.25
N THR A 404 6.73 -23.47 6.91
CA THR A 404 7.99 -23.44 6.14
C THR A 404 8.80 -22.19 6.46
N ILE A 405 8.19 -20.99 6.45
CA ILE A 405 8.91 -19.75 6.77
C ILE A 405 9.49 -19.80 8.18
N LEU A 406 8.72 -20.27 9.17
CA LEU A 406 9.18 -20.38 10.55
C LEU A 406 10.30 -21.41 10.74
N ALA A 407 10.29 -22.49 9.95
CA ALA A 407 11.38 -23.47 9.94
C ALA A 407 12.67 -22.89 9.32
N GLU A 408 12.54 -22.07 8.28
CA GLU A 408 13.67 -21.39 7.61
C GLU A 408 14.23 -20.24 8.46
N ASN A 409 13.35 -19.44 9.07
CA ASN A 409 13.71 -18.28 9.87
C ASN A 409 12.74 -18.08 11.06
N PRO A 410 13.05 -18.67 12.23
CA PRO A 410 12.22 -18.50 13.43
C PRO A 410 12.05 -17.05 13.90
N ALA A 411 12.96 -16.14 13.54
CA ALA A 411 12.88 -14.73 13.92
C ALA A 411 11.70 -13.99 13.25
N SER A 412 11.18 -14.52 12.15
CA SER A 412 10.01 -13.97 11.44
C SER A 412 8.67 -14.24 12.13
N ALA A 413 8.66 -14.92 13.28
CA ALA A 413 7.43 -15.31 13.97
C ALA A 413 6.54 -14.13 14.35
N ALA A 414 7.14 -13.02 14.80
CA ALA A 414 6.38 -11.81 15.15
C ALA A 414 5.71 -11.20 13.91
N ASP A 415 6.39 -11.21 12.76
CA ASP A 415 5.85 -10.65 11.51
C ASP A 415 4.66 -11.48 10.99
N LEU A 416 4.68 -12.79 11.24
CA LEU A 416 3.62 -13.71 10.81
C LEU A 416 2.49 -13.88 11.83
N ALA A 417 2.58 -13.29 13.02
CA ALA A 417 1.71 -13.59 14.15
C ALA A 417 0.21 -13.42 13.82
N ALA A 418 -0.16 -12.35 13.11
CA ALA A 418 -1.54 -12.09 12.72
C ALA A 418 -2.11 -13.17 11.78
N ASN A 419 -1.37 -13.47 10.71
CA ASN A 419 -1.76 -14.49 9.73
C ASN A 419 -1.76 -15.90 10.33
N TRP A 420 -0.76 -16.22 11.16
CA TRP A 420 -0.65 -17.49 11.86
C TRP A 420 -1.82 -17.70 12.82
N TRP A 421 -2.18 -16.66 13.56
CA TRP A 421 -3.34 -16.68 14.45
C TRP A 421 -4.65 -16.86 13.66
N TYR A 422 -4.84 -16.13 12.56
CA TYR A 422 -6.05 -16.23 11.73
C TYR A 422 -6.26 -17.63 11.16
N VAL A 423 -5.23 -18.24 10.56
CA VAL A 423 -5.34 -19.60 10.01
C VAL A 423 -5.56 -20.64 11.12
N ALA A 424 -4.89 -20.50 12.27
CA ALA A 424 -5.09 -21.39 13.41
C ALA A 424 -6.52 -21.33 13.96
N LEU A 425 -7.15 -20.16 13.96
CA LEU A 425 -8.56 -20.03 14.31
C LEU A 425 -9.49 -20.71 13.31
N CYS A 426 -9.20 -20.61 12.02
CA CYS A 426 -9.96 -21.29 10.97
C CYS A 426 -9.87 -22.82 11.10
N GLU A 427 -8.68 -23.33 11.44
CA GLU A 427 -8.41 -24.75 11.65
C GLU A 427 -8.84 -25.28 13.02
N ARG A 428 -9.21 -24.39 13.95
CA ARG A 428 -9.45 -24.71 15.37
C ARG A 428 -8.23 -25.29 16.08
N ASP A 429 -7.03 -24.99 15.57
CA ASP A 429 -5.77 -25.38 16.19
C ASP A 429 -5.45 -24.45 17.38
N SER A 430 -5.87 -24.92 18.53
CA SER A 430 -5.66 -24.26 19.82
C SER A 430 -4.19 -24.14 20.23
N THR A 431 -3.31 -25.01 19.72
CA THR A 431 -1.88 -24.97 20.02
C THR A 431 -1.20 -23.92 19.16
N ALA A 432 -1.44 -23.95 17.84
CA ALA A 432 -0.93 -22.96 16.90
C ALA A 432 -1.41 -21.54 17.28
N ALA A 433 -2.70 -21.37 17.62
CA ALA A 433 -3.22 -20.08 18.05
C ALA A 433 -2.50 -19.53 19.28
N ARG A 434 -2.12 -20.40 20.24
CA ARG A 434 -1.36 -19.99 21.44
C ARG A 434 0.07 -19.58 21.09
N GLN A 435 0.71 -20.29 20.17
CA GLN A 435 2.06 -19.97 19.72
C GLN A 435 2.09 -18.63 18.97
N ALA A 436 1.12 -18.39 18.09
CA ALA A 436 0.96 -17.12 17.39
C ALA A 436 0.74 -15.94 18.36
N LEU A 437 -0.13 -16.11 19.37
CA LEU A 437 -0.35 -15.09 20.41
C LEU A 437 0.90 -14.80 21.24
N ALA A 438 1.76 -15.79 21.49
CA ALA A 438 2.97 -15.60 22.29
C ALA A 438 3.96 -14.62 21.64
N VAL A 439 4.01 -14.61 20.30
CA VAL A 439 4.88 -13.73 19.49
C VAL A 439 4.17 -12.49 18.96
N MET A 440 2.85 -12.36 19.20
CA MET A 440 2.07 -11.21 18.75
C MET A 440 2.50 -9.92 19.47
N PRO A 441 2.75 -8.83 18.74
CA PRO A 441 3.05 -7.52 19.33
C PRO A 441 1.95 -7.06 20.30
N ALA A 442 2.32 -6.20 21.25
CA ALA A 442 1.36 -5.63 22.21
C ALA A 442 0.26 -4.80 21.52
N SER A 443 0.55 -4.22 20.36
CA SER A 443 -0.40 -3.50 19.51
C SER A 443 -1.48 -4.40 18.90
N GLY A 444 -1.32 -5.73 18.93
CA GLY A 444 -2.28 -6.68 18.35
C GLY A 444 -2.15 -6.82 16.84
N ILE A 445 -3.28 -6.76 16.12
CA ILE A 445 -3.36 -6.96 14.67
C ILE A 445 -3.96 -5.74 13.97
N ALA A 446 -3.49 -5.47 12.75
CA ALA A 446 -3.90 -4.35 11.90
C ALA A 446 -4.12 -4.83 10.44
N THR A 447 -4.97 -5.85 10.26
CA THR A 447 -5.18 -6.50 8.95
C THR A 447 -6.44 -6.03 8.23
N ASP A 448 -7.48 -5.63 8.99
CA ASP A 448 -8.74 -5.04 8.46
C ASP A 448 -9.15 -3.83 9.32
N LEU A 449 -9.16 -4.03 10.64
CA LEU A 449 -9.27 -3.02 11.69
C LEU A 449 -8.16 -3.27 12.72
N ASN A 450 -7.99 -2.34 13.66
CA ASN A 450 -7.04 -2.49 14.75
C ASN A 450 -7.67 -3.24 15.92
N PHE A 451 -7.28 -4.51 16.09
CA PHE A 451 -7.71 -5.32 17.22
C PHE A 451 -6.57 -5.47 18.22
N PRO A 452 -6.77 -5.12 19.51
CA PRO A 452 -5.73 -5.29 20.52
C PRO A 452 -5.46 -6.78 20.75
N ARG A 453 -4.25 -7.07 21.21
CA ARG A 453 -3.85 -8.45 21.51
C ARG A 453 -4.81 -9.14 22.49
N SER A 454 -5.32 -8.41 23.49
CA SER A 454 -6.29 -8.92 24.46
C SER A 454 -7.61 -9.37 23.81
N TRP A 455 -8.03 -8.75 22.69
CA TRP A 455 -9.17 -9.23 21.91
C TRP A 455 -8.83 -10.55 21.20
N CYS A 456 -7.63 -10.67 20.62
CA CYS A 456 -7.17 -11.90 19.98
C CYS A 456 -7.10 -13.07 20.97
N GLU A 457 -6.64 -12.80 22.19
CA GLU A 457 -6.61 -13.75 23.31
C GLU A 457 -8.03 -14.20 23.69
N GLY A 458 -8.97 -13.25 23.82
CA GLY A 458 -10.37 -13.53 24.12
C GLY A 458 -11.05 -14.40 23.07
N LEU A 459 -10.84 -14.08 21.78
CA LEU A 459 -11.40 -14.87 20.69
C LEU A 459 -10.82 -16.29 20.65
N ALA A 460 -9.49 -16.45 20.82
CA ALA A 460 -8.85 -17.76 20.84
C ALA A 460 -9.29 -18.62 22.05
N ALA A 461 -9.51 -18.00 23.21
CA ALA A 461 -10.06 -18.67 24.38
C ALA A 461 -11.51 -19.12 24.14
N ARG A 462 -12.34 -18.25 23.57
CA ARG A 462 -13.73 -18.56 23.24
C ARG A 462 -13.83 -19.74 22.26
N VAL A 463 -12.99 -19.76 21.22
CA VAL A 463 -12.97 -20.85 20.23
C VAL A 463 -12.62 -22.20 20.85
N ARG A 464 -11.83 -22.21 21.93
CA ARG A 464 -11.45 -23.42 22.67
C ARG A 464 -12.48 -23.82 23.74
N GLY A 465 -13.53 -23.02 23.93
CA GLY A 465 -14.55 -23.23 24.97
C GLY A 465 -14.14 -22.78 26.37
N ASP A 466 -13.06 -21.99 26.51
CA ASP A 466 -12.63 -21.45 27.81
C ASP A 466 -13.30 -20.11 28.08
N THR A 467 -14.53 -20.16 28.57
CA THR A 467 -15.37 -18.97 28.80
C THR A 467 -14.77 -18.02 29.83
N ALA A 468 -14.12 -18.52 30.88
CA ALA A 468 -13.55 -17.70 31.94
C ALA A 468 -12.35 -16.89 31.45
N VAL A 469 -11.44 -17.54 30.70
CA VAL A 469 -10.30 -16.85 30.08
C VAL A 469 -10.78 -15.87 29.01
N ALA A 470 -11.76 -16.27 28.18
CA ALA A 470 -12.34 -15.41 27.17
C ALA A 470 -12.94 -14.13 27.77
N GLN A 471 -13.75 -14.26 28.81
CA GLN A 471 -14.38 -13.12 29.48
C GLN A 471 -13.34 -12.17 30.10
N THR A 472 -12.30 -12.71 30.74
CA THR A 472 -11.21 -11.91 31.32
C THR A 472 -10.47 -11.11 30.24
N ALA A 473 -10.12 -11.77 29.13
CA ALA A 473 -9.41 -11.12 28.03
C ALA A 473 -10.28 -10.07 27.31
N PHE A 474 -11.57 -10.34 27.09
CA PHE A 474 -12.48 -9.34 26.51
C PHE A 474 -12.72 -8.14 27.43
N LEU A 475 -12.73 -8.31 28.76
CA LEU A 475 -12.79 -7.17 29.69
C LEU A 475 -11.54 -6.30 29.61
N ALA A 476 -10.35 -6.90 29.47
CA ALA A 476 -9.11 -6.16 29.25
C ALA A 476 -9.16 -5.40 27.91
N ALA A 477 -9.54 -6.08 26.83
CA ALA A 477 -9.72 -5.46 25.51
C ALA A 477 -10.72 -4.30 25.54
N ARG A 478 -11.82 -4.45 26.29
CA ARG A 478 -12.82 -3.39 26.45
C ARG A 478 -12.22 -2.16 27.11
N ALA A 479 -11.43 -2.31 28.16
CA ALA A 479 -10.78 -1.19 28.85
C ALA A 479 -9.82 -0.43 27.91
N GLU A 480 -9.06 -1.17 27.10
CA GLU A 480 -8.18 -0.60 26.08
C GLU A 480 -8.97 0.18 25.00
N LEU A 481 -10.00 -0.43 24.40
CA LEU A 481 -10.79 0.23 23.36
C LEU A 481 -11.62 1.40 23.91
N GLN A 482 -12.13 1.31 25.13
CA GLN A 482 -12.88 2.40 25.76
C GLN A 482 -12.01 3.65 25.87
N LYS A 483 -10.71 3.48 26.18
CA LYS A 483 -9.75 4.57 26.17
C LYS A 483 -9.57 5.12 24.75
N THR A 484 -9.37 4.25 23.76
CA THR A 484 -9.21 4.65 22.35
C THR A 484 -10.39 5.47 21.85
N VAL A 485 -11.64 5.01 22.02
CA VAL A 485 -12.84 5.75 21.55
C VAL A 485 -13.03 7.08 22.29
N SER A 486 -12.55 7.18 23.54
CA SER A 486 -12.61 8.43 24.31
C SER A 486 -11.58 9.45 23.81
N GLU A 487 -10.40 8.99 23.42
CA GLU A 487 -9.31 9.81 22.89
C GLU A 487 -9.48 10.14 21.39
N GLN A 488 -10.25 9.32 20.66
CA GLN A 488 -10.41 9.34 19.20
C GLN A 488 -11.90 9.21 18.83
N PRO A 489 -12.76 10.18 19.21
CA PRO A 489 -14.21 10.07 19.06
C PRO A 489 -14.71 10.11 17.61
N ASP A 490 -13.86 10.47 16.66
CA ASP A 490 -14.14 10.48 15.22
C ASP A 490 -13.65 9.21 14.50
N TYR A 491 -13.01 8.28 15.21
CA TYR A 491 -12.49 7.04 14.65
C TYR A 491 -13.51 5.89 14.67
N GLY A 492 -14.39 5.87 13.67
CA GLY A 492 -15.46 4.85 13.52
C GLY A 492 -15.01 3.38 13.67
N PRO A 493 -13.88 2.94 13.09
CA PRO A 493 -13.37 1.59 13.28
C PRO A 493 -13.18 1.16 14.74
N ALA A 494 -12.78 2.05 15.65
CA ALA A 494 -12.64 1.71 17.06
C ALA A 494 -13.99 1.41 17.73
N PHE A 495 -15.06 2.11 17.36
CA PHE A 495 -16.42 1.78 17.83
C PHE A 495 -16.89 0.43 17.33
N CYS A 496 -16.54 0.04 16.11
CA CYS A 496 -16.85 -1.28 15.59
C CYS A 496 -16.17 -2.40 16.39
N VAL A 497 -14.90 -2.21 16.75
CA VAL A 497 -14.16 -3.17 17.59
C VAL A 497 -14.72 -3.21 19.01
N LEU A 498 -15.09 -2.06 19.58
CA LEU A 498 -15.76 -1.99 20.88
C LEU A 498 -17.08 -2.76 20.86
N GLY A 499 -17.90 -2.60 19.81
CA GLY A 499 -19.16 -3.34 19.65
C GLY A 499 -18.96 -4.86 19.55
N LEU A 500 -17.90 -5.34 18.91
CA LEU A 500 -17.54 -6.77 18.89
C LEU A 500 -17.15 -7.28 20.28
N ILE A 501 -16.44 -6.47 21.06
CA ILE A 501 -16.06 -6.78 22.45
C ILE A 501 -17.31 -6.83 23.33
N ASP A 502 -18.18 -5.84 23.23
CA ASP A 502 -19.41 -5.76 24.01
C ASP A 502 -20.38 -6.89 23.65
N ALA A 503 -20.48 -7.27 22.38
CA ALA A 503 -21.21 -8.47 21.96
C ALA A 503 -20.63 -9.74 22.60
N SER A 504 -19.30 -9.84 22.69
CA SER A 504 -18.62 -10.98 23.31
C SER A 504 -18.78 -11.04 24.84
N LEU A 505 -19.10 -9.91 25.47
CA LEU A 505 -19.39 -9.78 26.90
C LEU A 505 -20.88 -9.88 27.23
N GLY A 506 -21.75 -10.08 26.23
CA GLY A 506 -23.20 -10.15 26.41
C GLY A 506 -23.89 -8.79 26.59
N ARG A 507 -23.20 -7.69 26.29
CA ARG A 507 -23.71 -6.31 26.37
C ARG A 507 -24.40 -5.93 25.07
N LYS A 508 -25.57 -6.55 24.86
CA LYS A 508 -26.25 -6.59 23.57
C LYS A 508 -26.61 -5.20 23.02
N ASP A 509 -27.24 -4.37 23.85
CA ASP A 509 -27.76 -3.08 23.38
C ASP A 509 -26.60 -2.12 23.05
N GLU A 510 -25.57 -2.09 23.89
CA GLU A 510 -24.35 -1.33 23.64
C GLU A 510 -23.65 -1.79 22.37
N ALA A 511 -23.47 -3.11 22.20
CA ALA A 511 -22.81 -3.68 21.04
C ALA A 511 -23.48 -3.30 19.71
N ILE A 512 -24.81 -3.41 19.64
CA ILE A 512 -25.57 -3.07 18.44
C ILE A 512 -25.52 -1.55 18.18
N GLN A 513 -25.63 -0.74 19.23
CA GLN A 513 -25.55 0.71 19.12
C GLN A 513 -24.18 1.14 18.57
N GLU A 514 -23.09 0.64 19.14
CA GLU A 514 -21.72 0.94 18.73
C GLU A 514 -21.44 0.48 17.30
N GLY A 515 -21.87 -0.74 16.94
CA GLY A 515 -21.71 -1.27 15.58
C GLY A 515 -22.45 -0.46 14.52
N ARG A 516 -23.69 -0.03 14.81
CA ARG A 516 -24.46 0.85 13.90
C ARG A 516 -23.82 2.23 13.80
N HIS A 517 -23.41 2.79 14.93
CA HIS A 517 -22.74 4.09 14.97
C HIS A 517 -21.47 4.08 14.11
N ALA A 518 -20.66 3.02 14.19
CA ALA A 518 -19.47 2.89 13.36
C ALA A 518 -19.80 2.94 11.84
N VAL A 519 -20.83 2.21 11.39
CA VAL A 519 -21.28 2.22 10.00
C VAL A 519 -21.83 3.59 9.57
N GLU A 520 -22.51 4.30 10.46
CA GLU A 520 -23.00 5.66 10.22
C GLU A 520 -21.87 6.69 10.10
N MET A 521 -20.79 6.53 10.88
CA MET A 521 -19.61 7.41 10.84
C MET A 521 -18.80 7.25 9.54
N LEU A 522 -18.71 6.03 9.00
CA LEU A 522 -17.98 5.72 7.78
C LEU A 522 -18.83 4.88 6.81
N PRO A 523 -19.84 5.50 6.18
CA PRO A 523 -20.70 4.80 5.24
C PRO A 523 -19.96 4.48 3.94
N ILE A 524 -20.41 3.44 3.23
CA ILE A 524 -19.83 3.02 1.94
C ILE A 524 -19.88 4.10 0.84
N THR A 525 -20.74 5.11 1.00
CA THR A 525 -20.81 6.26 0.09
C THR A 525 -19.68 7.26 0.32
N LYS A 526 -19.11 7.28 1.54
CA LYS A 526 -17.92 8.04 1.89
C LYS A 526 -16.67 7.21 1.61
N ASP A 527 -16.63 5.96 2.06
CA ASP A 527 -15.51 5.05 1.83
C ASP A 527 -16.00 3.62 1.60
N ALA A 528 -15.94 3.17 0.35
CA ALA A 528 -16.45 1.88 -0.08
C ALA A 528 -15.61 0.69 0.38
N ILE A 529 -14.36 0.90 0.81
CA ILE A 529 -13.48 -0.17 1.29
C ILE A 529 -13.73 -0.38 2.78
N ASP A 530 -13.39 0.62 3.61
CA ASP A 530 -13.46 0.48 5.05
C ASP A 530 -14.92 0.41 5.52
N GLY A 531 -15.84 1.10 4.85
CA GLY A 531 -17.28 1.01 5.14
C GLY A 531 -17.84 -0.39 4.92
N ALA A 532 -17.33 -1.15 3.93
CA ALA A 532 -17.73 -2.54 3.71
C ALA A 532 -17.23 -3.47 4.82
N GLU A 533 -16.04 -3.20 5.37
CA GLU A 533 -15.50 -3.89 6.54
C GLU A 533 -16.34 -3.65 7.79
N LEU A 534 -16.79 -2.40 8.03
CA LEU A 534 -17.69 -2.11 9.15
C LEU A 534 -19.03 -2.84 9.00
N MET A 535 -19.57 -2.94 7.78
CA MET A 535 -20.78 -3.72 7.49
C MET A 535 -20.58 -5.23 7.74
N LYS A 536 -19.40 -5.79 7.42
CA LYS A 536 -19.04 -7.18 7.74
C LYS A 536 -19.08 -7.42 9.25
N TYR A 537 -18.43 -6.57 10.03
CA TYR A 537 -18.37 -6.73 11.47
C TYR A 537 -19.68 -6.40 12.19
N LEU A 538 -20.53 -5.53 11.64
CA LEU A 538 -21.91 -5.34 12.14
C LEU A 538 -22.72 -6.65 12.05
N ALA A 539 -22.56 -7.43 10.98
CA ALA A 539 -23.18 -8.76 10.90
C ALA A 539 -22.65 -9.71 11.98
N VAL A 540 -21.35 -9.64 12.30
CA VAL A 540 -20.75 -10.42 13.39
C VAL A 540 -21.33 -10.01 14.74
N ILE A 541 -21.50 -8.71 15.00
CA ILE A 541 -22.14 -8.18 16.21
C ILE A 541 -23.57 -8.74 16.34
N TYR A 542 -24.37 -8.69 15.28
CA TYR A 542 -25.71 -9.29 15.28
C TYR A 542 -25.66 -10.80 15.56
N ALA A 543 -24.73 -11.53 14.95
CA ALA A 543 -24.59 -12.96 15.17
C ALA A 543 -24.25 -13.28 16.64
N TRP A 544 -23.32 -12.53 17.26
CA TRP A 544 -22.88 -12.77 18.63
C TRP A 544 -23.87 -12.30 19.69
N THR A 545 -24.74 -11.34 19.36
CA THR A 545 -25.84 -10.89 20.22
C THR A 545 -27.12 -11.73 20.08
N GLY A 546 -27.10 -12.75 19.21
CA GLY A 546 -28.23 -13.66 18.98
C GLY A 546 -29.27 -13.14 17.98
N GLU A 547 -29.04 -11.98 17.37
CA GLU A 547 -29.89 -11.36 16.34
C GLU A 547 -29.66 -12.02 14.96
N LYS A 548 -29.98 -13.31 14.85
CA LYS A 548 -29.66 -14.12 13.66
C LYS A 548 -30.29 -13.59 12.37
N ASP A 549 -31.52 -13.08 12.45
CA ASP A 549 -32.22 -12.52 11.29
C ASP A 549 -31.47 -11.29 10.76
N LEU A 550 -31.14 -10.34 11.63
CA LEU A 550 -30.37 -9.15 11.28
C LEU A 550 -28.95 -9.51 10.79
N ALA A 551 -28.31 -10.52 11.39
CA ALA A 551 -26.99 -10.98 10.95
C ALA A 551 -27.03 -11.48 9.51
N ILE A 552 -28.00 -12.33 9.17
CA ILE A 552 -28.14 -12.93 7.84
C ILE A 552 -28.53 -11.85 6.81
N GLU A 553 -29.44 -10.94 7.16
CA GLU A 553 -29.78 -9.78 6.31
C GLU A 553 -28.56 -8.89 6.04
N GLN A 554 -27.77 -8.61 7.08
CA GLN A 554 -26.57 -7.79 6.97
C GLN A 554 -25.49 -8.49 6.12
N ILE A 555 -25.28 -9.80 6.26
CA ILE A 555 -24.38 -10.57 5.37
C ILE A 555 -24.85 -10.46 3.92
N ALA A 556 -26.16 -10.65 3.66
CA ALA A 556 -26.72 -10.55 2.32
C ALA A 556 -26.59 -9.13 1.75
N ALA A 557 -26.66 -8.08 2.57
CA ALA A 557 -26.40 -6.71 2.16
C ALA A 557 -24.92 -6.49 1.81
N THR A 558 -23.99 -6.97 2.64
CA THR A 558 -22.55 -6.85 2.42
C THR A 558 -22.09 -7.63 1.17
N LEU A 559 -22.74 -8.74 0.83
CA LEU A 559 -22.43 -9.51 -0.40
C LEU A 559 -22.91 -8.83 -1.70
N LYS A 560 -23.86 -7.89 -1.62
CA LYS A 560 -24.33 -7.10 -2.78
C LYS A 560 -23.35 -5.99 -3.17
N ILE A 561 -22.43 -5.63 -2.28
CA ILE A 561 -21.36 -4.67 -2.53
C ILE A 561 -20.02 -5.39 -2.69
N ARG A 562 -18.98 -4.63 -3.04
CA ARG A 562 -17.60 -5.12 -3.07
C ARG A 562 -17.13 -5.17 -1.61
N SER A 563 -16.61 -6.31 -1.19
CA SER A 563 -16.26 -6.59 0.19
C SER A 563 -15.36 -7.82 0.29
N THR A 564 -14.64 -7.95 1.41
CA THR A 564 -13.80 -9.12 1.71
C THR A 564 -14.59 -10.36 2.14
N VAL A 565 -15.92 -10.29 2.30
CA VAL A 565 -16.74 -11.45 2.66
C VAL A 565 -16.70 -12.49 1.54
N SER A 566 -16.14 -13.66 1.85
CA SER A 566 -15.85 -14.75 0.91
C SER A 566 -16.51 -16.07 1.35
N TYR A 567 -16.46 -17.08 0.47
CA TYR A 567 -16.86 -18.45 0.82
C TYR A 567 -16.03 -18.99 2.00
N GLY A 568 -14.70 -18.88 1.91
CA GLY A 568 -13.78 -19.32 2.96
C GLY A 568 -14.01 -18.65 4.30
N ASN A 569 -14.19 -17.33 4.29
CA ASN A 569 -14.47 -16.54 5.48
C ASN A 569 -15.75 -17.04 6.17
N LEU A 570 -16.87 -17.13 5.46
CA LEU A 570 -18.14 -17.62 6.03
C LEU A 570 -18.06 -19.09 6.47
N LYS A 571 -17.34 -19.93 5.72
CA LYS A 571 -17.27 -21.37 5.96
C LYS A 571 -16.37 -21.74 7.14
N LEU A 572 -15.24 -21.07 7.31
CA LEU A 572 -14.19 -21.48 8.26
C LEU A 572 -14.16 -20.61 9.52
N HIS A 573 -14.24 -19.28 9.36
CA HIS A 573 -13.92 -18.35 10.44
C HIS A 573 -14.89 -18.49 11.63
N PRO A 574 -14.39 -18.51 12.89
CA PRO A 574 -15.22 -18.72 14.08
C PRO A 574 -16.32 -17.71 14.34
N CYS A 575 -16.18 -16.49 13.81
CA CYS A 575 -17.16 -15.45 14.08
C CYS A 575 -18.57 -15.82 13.60
N TRP A 576 -18.70 -16.75 12.64
CA TRP A 576 -19.97 -17.18 12.07
C TRP A 576 -20.54 -18.45 12.72
N ASP A 577 -19.89 -19.03 13.74
CA ASP A 577 -20.31 -20.30 14.36
C ASP A 577 -21.77 -20.27 14.83
N ALA A 578 -22.23 -19.14 15.36
CA ALA A 578 -23.59 -18.97 15.87
C ALA A 578 -24.69 -19.07 14.78
N LEU A 579 -24.32 -18.90 13.50
CA LEU A 579 -25.23 -18.97 12.36
C LEU A 579 -25.21 -20.34 11.67
N ARG A 580 -24.20 -21.18 11.93
CA ARG A 580 -24.09 -22.52 11.33
C ARG A 580 -25.29 -23.38 11.72
N GLY A 581 -25.84 -24.09 10.74
CA GLY A 581 -27.08 -24.85 10.90
C GLY A 581 -28.38 -24.06 10.67
N ASP A 582 -28.34 -22.71 10.54
CA ASP A 582 -29.48 -21.96 10.01
C ASP A 582 -29.56 -22.18 8.48
N PRO A 583 -30.69 -22.70 7.93
CA PRO A 583 -30.79 -23.01 6.51
C PRO A 583 -30.55 -21.82 5.57
N ARG A 584 -30.86 -20.59 6.03
CA ARG A 584 -30.66 -19.36 5.22
C ARG A 584 -29.18 -19.00 5.15
N PHE A 585 -28.46 -19.15 6.26
CA PHE A 585 -27.01 -18.96 6.29
C PHE A 585 -26.29 -20.02 5.45
N GLU A 586 -26.64 -21.30 5.63
CA GLU A 586 -26.06 -22.40 4.84
C GLU A 586 -26.30 -22.22 3.34
N LYS A 587 -27.47 -21.68 2.95
CA LYS A 587 -27.74 -21.31 1.56
C LYS A 587 -26.80 -20.23 1.04
N ILE A 588 -26.58 -19.15 1.80
CA ILE A 588 -25.62 -18.09 1.42
C ILE A 588 -24.21 -18.68 1.23
N VAL A 589 -23.78 -19.54 2.15
CA VAL A 589 -22.47 -20.21 2.05
C VAL A 589 -22.40 -21.12 0.83
N ALA A 590 -23.44 -21.91 0.56
CA ALA A 590 -23.50 -22.78 -0.61
C ALA A 590 -23.51 -21.99 -1.94
N ASP A 591 -24.23 -20.86 -1.99
CA ASP A 591 -24.30 -20.00 -3.18
C ASP A 591 -22.93 -19.36 -3.53
N LEU A 592 -22.06 -19.17 -2.53
CA LEU A 592 -20.69 -18.67 -2.72
C LEU A 592 -19.65 -19.76 -3.00
N ALA A 593 -19.99 -21.04 -2.79
CA ALA A 593 -19.05 -22.13 -2.97
C ALA A 593 -18.48 -22.13 -4.40
N PRO A 594 -17.18 -22.38 -4.60
CA PRO A 594 -16.60 -22.51 -5.93
C PRO A 594 -17.36 -23.55 -6.73
N LYS A 595 -17.91 -23.14 -7.88
CA LYS A 595 -18.52 -24.08 -8.80
C LYS A 595 -17.40 -24.95 -9.38
N ASN A 596 -17.55 -26.26 -9.28
CA ASN A 596 -16.67 -27.19 -10.00
C ASN A 596 -16.87 -26.94 -11.50
N THR A 597 -16.03 -26.13 -12.13
CA THR A 597 -15.87 -26.13 -13.57
C THR A 597 -15.13 -27.40 -13.95
N GLN A 598 -15.86 -28.50 -14.01
CA GLN A 598 -15.57 -29.56 -14.97
C GLN A 598 -16.12 -29.08 -16.31
N ASN A 599 -15.24 -28.57 -17.17
CA ASN A 599 -15.21 -28.75 -18.62
C ASN A 599 -14.05 -27.97 -19.22
#